data_AF-A0A959XLM1-F1
#
_entry.id   AF-A0A959XLM1-F1
#
_cell.length_a   1.000
_cell.length_b   1.000
_cell.length_c   1.000
_cell.angle_alpha   90.00
_cell.angle_beta   90.00
_cell.angle_gamma   90.00
#
_symmetry.space_group_name_H-M   'P 1'
#
loop_
_entity.id
_entity.type
_entity.pdbx_description
1 polymer ?
#
loop_
_entity_poly.entity_id
_entity_poly.type
_entity_poly.pdbx_seq_one_letter_code
_entity_poly.pdbx_strand_id
1 'polypeptide(L)'
;MASQDSFGAKSTLDVDGKSYEIFRLDAVQGEGLDVASLPFSLKVLLENLLRTEDGADITADDIKALAGWDADAEPDKEIQFTPARVIMQDF
;
A
#
# COMPACT_ATOMS: atom_id res chain seq x y z
N MET A 1 -6.18 -1.29 14.40
CA MET A 1 -5.95 -2.74 14.45
C MET A 1 -4.66 -3.04 13.70
N ALA A 2 -4.00 -4.17 13.95
CA ALA A 2 -2.84 -4.56 13.15
C ALA A 2 -3.32 -4.99 11.75
N SER A 3 -2.54 -4.67 10.71
CA SER A 3 -2.81 -5.16 9.34
C SER A 3 -2.92 -6.68 9.32
N GLN A 4 -3.79 -7.23 8.47
CA GLN A 4 -3.83 -8.67 8.20
C GLN A 4 -2.55 -9.19 7.55
N ASP A 5 -1.81 -8.30 6.87
CA ASP A 5 -0.52 -8.60 6.25
C ASP A 5 -0.58 -9.80 5.29
N SER A 6 -1.61 -9.86 4.44
CA SER A 6 -1.86 -11.00 3.53
C SER A 6 -0.70 -11.29 2.56
N PHE A 7 0.18 -10.31 2.33
CA PHE A 7 1.34 -10.41 1.45
C PHE A 7 2.65 -10.68 2.22
N GLY A 8 2.63 -10.75 3.55
CA GLY A 8 3.86 -10.82 4.36
C GLY A 8 4.78 -9.61 4.14
N ALA A 9 4.19 -8.44 3.93
CA ALA A 9 4.87 -7.19 3.67
C ALA A 9 5.46 -6.57 4.94
N LYS A 10 4.90 -6.87 6.12
CA LYS A 10 5.40 -6.35 7.39
C LYS A 10 6.82 -6.83 7.65
N SER A 11 7.73 -5.88 7.85
CA SER A 11 9.15 -6.16 8.07
C SER A 11 9.78 -5.17 9.06
N THR A 12 10.99 -5.50 9.50
CA THR A 12 11.82 -4.61 10.33
C THR A 12 12.96 -4.05 9.50
N LEU A 13 13.06 -2.73 9.45
CA LEU A 13 14.19 -1.99 8.92
C LEU A 13 15.09 -1.57 10.07
N ASP A 14 16.34 -2.04 10.08
CA ASP A 14 17.36 -1.53 11.01
C ASP A 14 18.11 -0.36 10.37
N VAL A 15 18.20 0.75 11.10
CA VAL A 15 18.99 1.93 10.71
C VAL A 15 19.83 2.35 11.92
N ASP A 16 21.13 2.15 11.83
CA ASP A 16 22.10 2.47 12.89
C ASP A 16 21.74 1.87 14.26
N GLY A 17 21.26 0.62 14.28
CA GLY A 17 20.87 -0.10 15.49
C GLY A 17 19.50 0.31 16.04
N LYS A 18 18.74 1.13 15.31
CA LYS A 18 17.34 1.44 15.61
C LYS A 18 16.43 0.71 14.64
N SER A 19 15.52 -0.08 15.21
CA SER A 19 14.53 -0.83 14.46
C SER A 19 13.27 0.00 14.17
N TYR A 20 12.80 -0.10 12.93
CA TYR A 20 11.57 0.49 12.44
C TYR A 20 10.69 -0.58 11.81
N GLU A 21 9.40 -0.57 12.11
CA GLU A 21 8.44 -1.38 11.38
C GLU A 21 8.11 -0.70 10.04
N ILE A 22 8.16 -1.47 8.95
CA ILE A 22 7.82 -1.01 7.60
C ILE A 22 6.95 -2.05 6.89
N PHE A 23 6.24 -1.61 5.84
CA PHE A 23 5.54 -2.48 4.91
C PHE A 23 6.27 -2.46 3.56
N ARG A 24 6.83 -3.60 3.18
CA ARG A 24 7.68 -3.82 2.01
C ARG A 24 6.84 -3.91 0.74
N LEU A 25 6.98 -2.94 -0.16
CA LEU A 25 6.28 -2.94 -1.44
C LEU A 25 6.67 -4.15 -2.32
N ASP A 26 7.92 -4.58 -2.23
CA ASP A 26 8.47 -5.74 -2.95
C ASP A 26 7.91 -7.09 -2.48
N ALA A 27 7.09 -7.12 -1.42
CA ALA A 27 6.35 -8.31 -1.01
C ALA A 27 5.15 -8.61 -1.92
N VAL A 28 4.63 -7.60 -2.63
CA VAL A 28 3.54 -7.78 -3.59
C VAL A 28 4.12 -8.23 -4.93
N GLN A 29 4.00 -9.54 -5.19
CA GLN A 29 4.57 -10.20 -6.37
C GLN A 29 3.53 -11.08 -7.05
N GLY A 30 3.71 -11.35 -8.35
CA GLY A 30 2.82 -12.21 -9.14
C GLY A 30 2.86 -11.88 -10.62
N GLU A 31 2.24 -12.73 -11.45
CA GLU A 31 2.09 -12.41 -12.88
C GLU A 31 1.25 -11.15 -13.06
N GLY A 32 1.77 -10.20 -13.85
CA GLY A 32 1.09 -8.92 -14.12
C GLY A 32 1.27 -7.84 -13.05
N LEU A 33 1.99 -8.11 -11.95
CA LEU A 33 2.26 -7.12 -10.91
C LEU A 33 3.68 -6.57 -11.05
N ASP A 34 3.80 -5.29 -11.44
CA ASP A 34 5.08 -4.59 -11.52
C ASP A 34 5.10 -3.37 -10.58
N VAL A 35 5.24 -3.67 -9.29
CA VAL A 35 5.31 -2.65 -8.24
C VAL A 35 6.52 -1.72 -8.40
N ALA A 36 7.58 -2.20 -9.07
CA ALA A 36 8.80 -1.43 -9.27
C ALA A 36 8.58 -0.29 -10.28
N SER A 37 7.78 -0.50 -11.33
CA SER A 37 7.49 0.53 -12.34
C SER A 37 6.37 1.50 -11.94
N LEU A 38 5.59 1.21 -10.90
CA LEU A 38 4.54 2.11 -10.42
C LEU A 38 5.05 3.56 -10.19
N PRO A 39 4.29 4.58 -10.60
CA PRO A 39 4.52 5.95 -10.20
C PRO A 39 4.63 6.10 -8.68
N PHE A 40 5.46 7.04 -8.21
CA PHE A 40 5.68 7.24 -6.77
C PHE A 40 4.41 7.54 -5.98
N SER A 41 3.45 8.26 -6.58
CA SER A 41 2.14 8.50 -5.98
C SER A 41 1.40 7.19 -5.68
N LEU A 42 1.39 6.24 -6.62
CA LEU A 42 0.75 4.94 -6.44
C LEU A 42 1.50 4.07 -5.44
N LYS A 43 2.83 4.17 -5.37
CA LYS A 43 3.63 3.49 -4.33
C LYS A 43 3.26 3.95 -2.91
N VAL A 44 2.95 5.23 -2.72
CA VAL A 44 2.48 5.77 -1.42
C VAL A 44 1.09 5.20 -1.08
N LEU A 45 0.18 5.14 -2.06
CA LEU A 45 -1.14 4.55 -1.85
C LEU A 45 -1.03 3.05 -1.55
N LEU A 46 -0.15 2.33 -2.25
CA LEU A 46 0.07 0.89 -2.06
C LEU A 46 0.63 0.57 -0.68
N GLU A 47 1.62 1.33 -0.19
CA GLU A 47 2.10 1.19 1.19
C GLU A 47 0.97 1.39 2.20
N ASN A 48 0.11 2.38 1.95
CA ASN A 48 -1.02 2.67 2.81
C ASN A 48 -1.95 1.46 2.90
N LEU A 49 -2.36 0.90 1.75
CA LEU A 49 -3.23 -0.28 1.70
C LEU A 49 -2.60 -1.47 2.44
N LEU A 50 -1.32 -1.75 2.22
CA LEU A 50 -0.61 -2.84 2.92
C LEU A 50 -0.62 -2.64 4.44
N ARG A 51 -0.36 -1.42 4.91
CA ARG A 51 -0.30 -1.12 6.34
C ARG A 51 -1.67 -1.07 7.01
N THR A 52 -2.74 -0.86 6.26
CA THR A 52 -4.10 -0.72 6.80
C THR A 52 -5.07 -1.80 6.33
N GLU A 53 -4.58 -2.89 5.74
CA GLU A 53 -5.40 -4.04 5.36
C GLU A 53 -6.18 -4.60 6.55
N ASP A 54 -7.51 -4.61 6.44
CA ASP A 54 -8.41 -5.12 7.46
C ASP A 54 -9.32 -6.24 6.96
N GLY A 55 -9.26 -6.56 5.67
CA GLY A 55 -10.04 -7.60 4.99
C GLY A 55 -11.53 -7.29 4.85
N ALA A 56 -11.95 -6.06 5.13
CA ALA A 56 -13.32 -5.60 4.95
C ALA A 56 -13.37 -4.36 4.05
N ASP A 57 -12.75 -3.26 4.49
CA ASP A 57 -12.70 -1.99 3.76
C ASP A 57 -11.44 -1.92 2.89
N ILE A 58 -10.36 -2.58 3.31
CA ILE A 58 -9.12 -2.73 2.55
C ILE A 58 -8.79 -4.21 2.45
N THR A 59 -8.91 -4.76 1.25
CA THR A 59 -8.74 -6.19 0.96
C THR A 59 -7.47 -6.48 0.18
N ALA A 60 -7.03 -7.74 0.20
CA ALA A 60 -5.94 -8.22 -0.64
C ALA A 60 -6.19 -7.99 -2.14
N ASP A 61 -7.44 -7.97 -2.59
CA ASP A 61 -7.78 -7.72 -3.98
C ASP A 61 -7.68 -6.24 -4.35
N ASP A 62 -7.98 -5.32 -3.42
CA ASP A 62 -7.73 -3.89 -3.64
C ASP A 62 -6.23 -3.60 -3.76
N ILE A 63 -5.40 -4.29 -2.95
CA ILE A 63 -3.93 -4.20 -3.03
C ILE A 63 -3.43 -4.72 -4.39
N LYS A 64 -3.93 -5.86 -4.88
CA LYS A 64 -3.57 -6.38 -6.22
C LYS A 64 -4.02 -5.45 -7.33
N ALA A 65 -5.24 -4.91 -7.25
CA ALA A 65 -5.76 -4.00 -8.26
C ALA A 65 -4.88 -2.75 -8.40
N LEU A 66 -4.45 -2.16 -7.28
CA LEU A 66 -3.53 -1.03 -7.31
C LEU A 66 -2.11 -1.41 -7.78
N ALA A 67 -1.63 -2.59 -7.38
CA ALA A 67 -0.31 -3.08 -7.76
C ALA A 67 -0.21 -3.43 -9.26
N GLY A 68 -1.32 -3.86 -9.87
CA GLY A 68 -1.46 -4.15 -11.28
C GLY A 68 -2.01 -2.98 -12.10
N TRP A 69 -1.82 -1.74 -11.62
CA TRP A 69 -2.34 -0.54 -12.29
C TRP A 69 -1.85 -0.44 -13.74
N ASP A 70 -2.79 -0.24 -14.65
CA ASP A 70 -2.57 0.04 -16.07
C ASP A 70 -2.91 1.50 -16.37
N ALA A 71 -1.97 2.23 -16.96
CA ALA A 71 -2.11 3.64 -17.27
C ALA A 71 -3.06 3.92 -18.44
N ASP A 72 -3.24 2.94 -19.33
CA ASP A 72 -4.05 3.05 -20.54
C ASP A 72 -5.48 2.50 -20.34
N ALA A 73 -5.74 1.86 -19.20
CA ALA A 73 -7.06 1.32 -18.85
C ALA A 73 -8.03 2.42 -18.37
N GLU A 74 -9.31 2.23 -18.67
CA GLU A 74 -10.36 3.07 -18.08
C GLU A 74 -10.47 2.81 -16.58
N PRO A 75 -10.43 3.83 -15.71
CA PRO A 75 -10.54 3.63 -14.26
C PRO A 75 -11.89 3.04 -13.85
N ASP A 76 -11.89 1.86 -13.23
CA ASP A 76 -13.10 1.13 -12.86
C ASP A 76 -13.17 0.71 -11.37
N LYS A 77 -12.07 0.91 -10.63
CA LYS A 77 -11.92 0.46 -9.24
C LYS A 77 -11.59 1.62 -8.31
N GLU A 78 -12.44 1.83 -7.31
CA GLU A 78 -12.15 2.71 -6.18
C GLU A 78 -11.35 1.99 -5.10
N ILE A 79 -10.51 2.75 -4.38
CA ILE A 79 -9.74 2.27 -3.23
C ILE A 79 -10.03 3.12 -2.00
N GLN A 80 -9.92 2.52 -0.81
CA GLN A 80 -9.94 3.25 0.46
C GLN A 80 -8.53 3.74 0.78
N PHE A 81 -8.39 5.01 1.19
CA PHE A 81 -7.11 5.59 1.59
C PHE A 81 -7.22 6.18 2.99
N THR A 82 -6.30 5.83 3.87
CA THR A 82 -6.24 6.34 5.25
C THR A 82 -5.07 7.31 5.42
N PRO A 83 -5.28 8.64 5.35
CA PRO A 83 -4.19 9.61 5.47
C PRO A 83 -3.47 9.51 6.82
N ALA A 84 -2.14 9.63 6.80
CA ALA A 84 -1.35 9.58 8.02
C ALA A 84 -1.54 10.80 8.95
N ARG A 85 -1.94 11.94 8.39
CA ARG A 85 -2.16 13.19 9.13
C ARG A 85 -3.08 14.12 8.34
N VAL A 86 -3.78 14.97 9.07
CA VAL A 86 -4.61 16.05 8.53
C VAL A 86 -4.04 17.37 9.04
N ILE A 87 -3.95 18.37 8.16
CA ILE A 87 -3.61 19.74 8.52
C ILE A 87 -4.90 20.55 8.46
N MET A 88 -5.26 21.21 9.56
CA MET A 88 -6.40 22.11 9.61
C MET A 88 -5.93 23.55 9.51
N GLN A 89 -6.50 24.31 8.58
CA GLN A 89 -6.28 25.75 8.49
C GLN A 89 -7.20 26.49 9.49
N ASP A 90 -6.87 27.74 9.80
CA ASP A 90 -7.81 28.68 10.42
C ASP A 90 -9.00 28.97 9.49
N PHE A 91 -10.04 29.65 10.00
CA PHE A 91 -11.34 29.78 9.32
C PHE A 91 -11.32 30.69 8.09
#